data_AF-A0A936LQ92-F1
#
_entry.id   AF-A0A936LQ92-F1
#
_cell.length_a   1.000
_cell.length_b   1.000
_cell.length_c   1.000
_cell.angle_alpha   90.00
_cell.angle_beta   90.00
_cell.angle_gamma   90.00
#
_symmetry.space_group_name_H-M   'P 1'
#
loop_
_entity.id
_entity.type
_entity.pdbx_description
1 polymer ?
#
loop_
_entity_poly.entity_id
_entity_poly.type
_entity_poly.pdbx_seq_one_letter_code
_entity_poly.pdbx_strand_id
1 'polypeptide(L)'
;MSPGDSGAFTPPNDGLAALVDPEVQRLAARMAQDAFTRIFRLSMEGDEAALQAALLELGARAGNWARAADGDEARALRLALLVGGIDQWGLAYTQAFELAALPAVSVLLGGLRNGLDAAADARFQRMYAAIEQAEGDAVDFKMELRRNIHLALWHAMIACDDADEAAPILAALGGMLVVLVQRMPLLGWRLAADTLAHIQLRCLSDAAASTEQARETNAALFTALRQNLPREISEPMFAHANQAVIAWQRARRAH
;
A
#
# COMPACT_ATOMS: atom_id res chain seq x y z
N MET A 1 -40.30 3.38 -3.37
CA MET A 1 -38.99 2.91 -3.88
C MET A 1 -38.51 1.86 -2.90
N SER A 2 -38.44 0.60 -3.32
CA SER A 2 -38.15 -0.53 -2.43
C SER A 2 -36.70 -0.51 -1.95
N PRO A 3 -36.43 -0.84 -0.67
CA PRO A 3 -35.08 -0.98 -0.15
C PRO A 3 -34.56 -2.37 -0.54
N GLY A 4 -33.82 -2.45 -1.64
CA GLY A 4 -33.35 -3.75 -2.12
C GLY A 4 -32.53 -3.74 -3.41
N ASP A 5 -32.36 -2.60 -4.07
CA ASP A 5 -31.52 -2.51 -5.26
C ASP A 5 -30.12 -2.03 -4.86
N SER A 6 -29.38 -2.89 -4.15
CA SER A 6 -27.92 -2.75 -4.09
C SER A 6 -27.39 -3.16 -5.45
N GLY A 7 -27.49 -2.26 -6.43
CA GLY A 7 -26.94 -2.47 -7.77
C GLY A 7 -25.52 -3.01 -7.61
N ALA A 8 -25.27 -4.19 -8.17
CA ALA A 8 -23.98 -4.84 -8.08
C ALA A 8 -22.92 -3.86 -8.58
N PHE A 9 -22.05 -3.39 -7.68
CA PHE A 9 -20.99 -2.49 -8.08
C PHE A 9 -20.07 -3.21 -9.07
N THR A 10 -19.92 -2.61 -10.25
CA THR A 10 -18.93 -3.06 -11.22
C THR A 10 -17.69 -2.18 -11.03
N PRO A 11 -16.53 -2.75 -10.66
CA PRO A 11 -15.30 -1.98 -10.58
C PRO A 11 -14.96 -1.36 -11.95
N PRO A 12 -14.37 -0.16 -11.98
CA PRO A 12 -13.87 0.41 -13.23
C PRO A 12 -12.84 -0.55 -13.83
N ASN A 13 -12.86 -0.66 -15.16
CA ASN A 13 -11.90 -1.49 -15.88
C ASN A 13 -10.48 -0.97 -15.68
N ASP A 14 -9.52 -1.89 -15.61
CA ASP A 14 -8.10 -1.55 -15.59
C ASP A 14 -7.60 -1.31 -17.02
N GLY A 15 -7.35 -0.04 -17.37
CA GLY A 15 -6.89 0.36 -18.69
C GLY A 15 -5.46 -0.10 -18.99
N LEU A 16 -4.69 -0.47 -17.98
CA LEU A 16 -3.29 -0.87 -18.08
C LEU A 16 -3.10 -2.39 -18.06
N ALA A 17 -4.15 -3.16 -17.77
CA ALA A 17 -4.10 -4.62 -17.70
C ALA A 17 -3.66 -5.30 -19.01
N ALA A 18 -3.87 -4.64 -20.15
CA ALA A 18 -3.39 -5.14 -21.45
C ALA A 18 -1.87 -5.05 -21.64
N LEU A 19 -1.20 -4.16 -20.91
CA LEU A 19 0.26 -3.99 -20.93
C LEU A 19 0.92 -4.82 -19.82
N VAL A 20 0.32 -4.83 -18.63
CA VAL A 20 0.81 -5.55 -17.46
C VAL A 20 -0.39 -6.16 -16.75
N ASP A 21 -0.48 -7.50 -16.81
CA ASP A 21 -1.60 -8.24 -16.25
C ASP A 21 -1.68 -8.12 -14.70
N PRO A 22 -2.83 -8.45 -14.10
CA PRO A 22 -3.04 -8.40 -12.65
C PRO A 22 -2.01 -9.13 -11.79
N GLU A 23 -1.47 -10.27 -12.24
CA GLU A 23 -0.50 -11.02 -11.45
C GLU A 23 0.84 -10.29 -11.40
N VAL A 24 1.27 -9.74 -12.53
CA VAL A 24 2.50 -8.94 -12.63
C VAL A 24 2.37 -7.62 -11.86
N GLN A 25 1.19 -7.01 -11.85
CA GLN A 25 0.90 -5.84 -11.01
C GLN A 25 1.07 -6.15 -9.52
N ARG A 26 0.46 -7.23 -9.01
CA ARG A 26 0.64 -7.64 -7.61
C ARG A 26 2.08 -8.01 -7.30
N LEU A 27 2.80 -8.61 -8.25
CA LEU A 27 4.23 -8.89 -8.12
C LEU A 27 5.05 -7.60 -7.97
N ALA A 28 4.75 -6.55 -8.73
CA ALA A 28 5.42 -5.26 -8.61
C ALA A 28 5.27 -4.67 -7.19
N ALA A 29 4.07 -4.74 -6.61
CA ALA A 29 3.81 -4.28 -5.25
C ALA A 29 4.63 -5.06 -4.20
N ARG A 30 4.71 -6.39 -4.33
CA ARG A 30 5.54 -7.23 -3.45
C ARG A 30 7.03 -6.95 -3.60
N MET A 31 7.51 -6.80 -4.85
CA MET A 31 8.91 -6.45 -5.11
C MET A 31 9.27 -5.08 -4.52
N ALA A 32 8.37 -4.10 -4.59
CA ALA A 32 8.56 -2.79 -3.98
C ALA A 32 8.66 -2.89 -2.44
N GLN A 33 7.78 -3.67 -1.81
CA GLN A 33 7.85 -3.96 -0.39
C GLN A 33 9.18 -4.63 -0.01
N ASP A 34 9.57 -5.71 -0.70
CA ASP A 34 10.80 -6.44 -0.40
C ASP A 34 12.05 -5.53 -0.52
N ALA A 35 12.10 -4.71 -1.57
CA ALA A 35 13.18 -3.76 -1.79
C ALA A 35 13.24 -2.71 -0.66
N PHE A 36 12.09 -2.11 -0.32
CA PHE A 36 11.99 -1.14 0.74
C PHE A 36 12.39 -1.73 2.10
N THR A 37 11.79 -2.84 2.51
CA THR A 37 12.05 -3.49 3.81
C THR A 37 13.53 -3.84 3.96
N ARG A 38 14.17 -4.37 2.92
CA ARG A 38 15.60 -4.70 2.96
C ARG A 38 16.47 -3.45 3.14
N ILE A 39 16.22 -2.41 2.35
CA ILE A 39 17.00 -1.16 2.41
C ILE A 39 16.80 -0.43 3.73
N PHE A 40 15.55 -0.34 4.18
CA PHE A 40 15.22 0.32 5.44
C PHE A 40 15.91 -0.36 6.62
N ARG A 41 15.83 -1.70 6.72
CA ARG A 41 16.53 -2.46 7.76
C ARG A 41 18.05 -2.24 7.74
N LEU A 42 18.68 -2.36 6.58
CA LEU A 42 20.13 -2.15 6.44
C LEU A 42 20.54 -0.72 6.79
N SER A 43 19.69 0.27 6.48
CA SER A 43 19.93 1.67 6.86
C SER A 43 19.88 1.86 8.37
N MET A 44 19.02 1.13 9.09
CA MET A 44 18.93 1.17 10.55
C MET A 44 20.06 0.40 11.24
N GLU A 45 20.57 -0.66 10.63
CA GLU A 45 21.71 -1.44 11.14
C GLU A 45 23.05 -0.69 11.03
N GLY A 46 23.15 0.30 10.13
CA GLY A 46 24.36 1.11 9.95
C GLY A 46 25.49 0.41 9.20
N ASP A 47 25.25 -0.75 8.59
CA ASP A 47 26.24 -1.45 7.75
C ASP A 47 26.23 -0.87 6.32
N GLU A 48 27.06 0.15 6.10
CA GLU A 48 27.18 0.85 4.81
C GLU A 48 27.61 -0.08 3.66
N ALA A 49 28.48 -1.05 3.93
CA ALA A 49 28.96 -1.97 2.90
C ALA A 49 27.84 -2.93 2.46
N ALA A 50 27.10 -3.49 3.41
CA ALA A 50 25.94 -4.33 3.11
C ALA A 50 24.82 -3.54 2.41
N LEU A 51 24.57 -2.29 2.86
CA LEU A 51 23.61 -1.40 2.23
C LEU A 51 23.97 -1.10 0.78
N GLN A 52 25.23 -0.75 0.50
CA GLN A 52 25.70 -0.45 -0.85
C GLN A 52 25.59 -1.69 -1.76
N ALA A 53 25.96 -2.87 -1.26
CA ALA A 53 25.81 -4.12 -2.01
C ALA A 53 24.34 -4.43 -2.32
N ALA A 54 23.44 -4.23 -1.35
CA ALA A 54 22.01 -4.42 -1.53
C ALA A 54 21.42 -3.45 -2.56
N LEU A 55 21.84 -2.17 -2.56
CA LEU A 55 21.37 -1.18 -3.52
C LEU A 55 21.73 -1.56 -4.97
N LEU A 56 22.95 -2.04 -5.21
CA LEU A 56 23.38 -2.51 -6.53
C LEU A 56 22.61 -3.75 -6.98
N GLU A 57 22.46 -4.73 -6.10
CA GLU A 57 21.73 -5.97 -6.38
C GLU A 57 20.25 -5.70 -6.69
N LEU A 58 19.58 -4.90 -5.85
CA LEU A 58 18.17 -4.55 -6.01
C LEU A 58 17.95 -3.74 -7.28
N GLY A 59 18.82 -2.76 -7.57
CA GLY A 59 18.77 -1.98 -8.81
C GLY A 59 18.88 -2.86 -10.05
N ALA A 60 19.85 -3.78 -10.07
CA ALA A 60 20.01 -4.73 -11.18
C ALA A 60 18.80 -5.66 -11.33
N ARG A 61 18.31 -6.23 -10.22
CA ARG A 61 17.16 -7.15 -10.23
C ARG A 61 15.89 -6.46 -10.73
N ALA A 62 15.58 -5.28 -10.21
CA ALA A 62 14.43 -4.48 -10.63
C ALA A 62 14.54 -4.05 -12.10
N GLY A 63 15.70 -3.57 -12.54
CA GLY A 63 15.94 -3.19 -13.93
C GLY A 63 15.86 -4.35 -14.92
N ASN A 64 16.33 -5.55 -14.52
CA ASN A 64 16.20 -6.76 -15.32
C ASN A 64 14.73 -7.20 -15.44
N TRP A 65 14.00 -7.18 -14.33
CA TRP A 65 12.59 -7.56 -14.31
C TRP A 65 11.70 -6.62 -15.16
N ALA A 66 11.95 -5.31 -15.10
CA ALA A 66 11.23 -4.35 -15.92
C ALA A 66 11.51 -4.58 -17.42
N ARG A 67 12.77 -4.80 -17.81
CA ARG A 67 13.16 -5.06 -19.21
C ARG A 67 12.65 -6.38 -19.77
N ALA A 68 12.31 -7.34 -18.90
CA ALA A 68 11.76 -8.63 -19.31
C ALA A 68 10.29 -8.56 -19.78
N ALA A 69 9.65 -7.38 -19.78
CA ALA A 69 8.34 -7.20 -20.41
C ALA A 69 8.44 -7.16 -21.94
N ASP A 70 7.35 -7.58 -22.58
CA ASP A 70 7.18 -7.54 -24.03
C ASP A 70 6.71 -6.15 -24.48
N GLY A 71 7.58 -5.45 -25.19
CA GLY A 71 7.31 -4.12 -25.72
C GLY A 71 7.68 -2.97 -24.77
N ASP A 72 7.97 -1.81 -25.36
CA ASP A 72 8.55 -0.69 -24.61
C ASP A 72 7.57 -0.03 -23.62
N GLU A 73 6.27 -0.01 -23.93
CA GLU A 73 5.25 0.53 -23.03
C GLU A 73 5.06 -0.38 -21.80
N ALA A 74 5.06 -1.71 -21.97
CA ALA A 74 4.97 -2.65 -20.85
C ALA A 74 6.22 -2.59 -19.96
N ARG A 75 7.42 -2.44 -20.55
CA ARG A 75 8.67 -2.22 -19.80
C ARG A 75 8.62 -0.94 -18.98
N ALA A 76 8.14 0.15 -19.60
CA ALA A 76 7.97 1.43 -18.92
C ALA A 76 6.94 1.34 -17.79
N LEU A 77 5.83 0.63 -18.00
CA LEU A 77 4.80 0.42 -16.96
C LEU A 77 5.33 -0.41 -15.79
N ARG A 78 6.03 -1.52 -16.05
CA ARG A 78 6.68 -2.31 -14.98
C ARG A 78 7.65 -1.45 -14.15
N LEU A 79 8.47 -0.63 -14.80
CA LEU A 79 9.36 0.29 -14.11
C LEU A 79 8.59 1.34 -13.28
N ALA A 80 7.53 1.92 -13.84
CA ALA A 80 6.67 2.89 -13.16
C ALA A 80 6.01 2.30 -11.90
N LEU A 81 5.50 1.07 -11.97
CA LEU A 81 4.93 0.36 -10.82
C LEU A 81 5.97 0.14 -9.71
N LEU A 82 7.18 -0.31 -10.06
CA LEU A 82 8.25 -0.51 -9.06
C LEU A 82 8.69 0.80 -8.41
N VAL A 83 8.97 1.82 -9.22
CA VAL A 83 9.39 3.14 -8.72
C VAL A 83 8.30 3.76 -7.86
N GLY A 84 7.05 3.73 -8.31
CA GLY A 84 5.90 4.25 -7.56
C GLY A 84 5.66 3.49 -6.26
N GLY A 85 5.84 2.17 -6.27
CA GLY A 85 5.69 1.35 -5.06
C GLY A 85 6.77 1.66 -4.03
N ILE A 86 8.04 1.69 -4.43
CA ILE A 86 9.18 1.98 -3.53
C ILE A 86 9.06 3.39 -2.94
N ASP A 87 8.68 4.37 -3.78
CA ASP A 87 8.47 5.75 -3.36
C ASP A 87 7.33 5.87 -2.33
N GLN A 88 6.19 5.21 -2.58
CA GLN A 88 5.07 5.21 -1.63
C GLN A 88 5.40 4.55 -0.29
N TRP A 89 6.19 3.47 -0.27
CA TRP A 89 6.70 2.90 0.97
C TRP A 89 7.60 3.89 1.73
N GLY A 90 8.53 4.53 1.00
CA GLY A 90 9.42 5.55 1.57
C GLY A 90 8.65 6.71 2.19
N LEU A 91 7.65 7.24 1.47
CA LEU A 91 6.81 8.33 1.94
C LEU A 91 6.01 7.93 3.20
N ALA A 92 5.41 6.74 3.19
CA ALA A 92 4.60 6.26 4.30
C ALA A 92 5.41 6.15 5.60
N TYR A 93 6.63 5.61 5.54
CA TYR A 93 7.50 5.48 6.72
C TYR A 93 8.11 6.81 7.13
N THR A 94 8.45 7.67 6.18
CA THR A 94 8.94 9.03 6.49
C THR A 94 7.89 9.81 7.28
N GLN A 95 6.61 9.68 6.90
CA GLN A 95 5.49 10.30 7.62
C GLN A 95 5.24 9.64 8.99
N ALA A 96 5.19 8.30 9.05
CA ALA A 96 4.80 7.58 10.27
C ALA A 96 5.86 7.64 11.39
N PHE A 97 7.14 7.74 11.03
CA PHE A 97 8.27 7.76 11.97
C PHE A 97 8.97 9.13 12.02
N GLU A 98 8.33 10.18 11.48
CA GLU A 98 8.83 11.57 11.49
C GLU A 98 10.27 11.72 10.99
N LEU A 99 10.64 10.92 9.99
CA LEU A 99 11.98 10.94 9.43
C LEU A 99 12.14 12.15 8.52
N ALA A 100 13.33 12.77 8.49
CA ALA A 100 13.61 13.84 7.55
C ALA A 100 13.69 13.33 6.10
N ALA A 101 14.28 12.14 5.92
CA ALA A 101 14.44 11.49 4.63
C ALA A 101 14.86 10.03 4.80
N LEU A 102 14.78 9.27 3.70
CA LEU A 102 15.39 7.94 3.54
C LEU A 102 16.38 7.96 2.37
N PRO A 103 17.65 8.36 2.58
CA PRO A 103 18.62 8.55 1.50
C PRO A 103 18.82 7.32 0.62
N ALA A 104 18.87 6.13 1.21
CA ALA A 104 19.05 4.89 0.46
C ALA A 104 17.89 4.59 -0.50
N VAL A 105 16.65 4.96 -0.14
CA VAL A 105 15.50 4.89 -1.05
C VAL A 105 15.71 5.82 -2.25
N SER A 106 16.16 7.06 -1.99
CA SER A 106 16.45 8.03 -3.07
C SER A 106 17.55 7.55 -4.01
N VAL A 107 18.60 6.91 -3.47
CA VAL A 107 19.68 6.31 -4.27
C VAL A 107 19.15 5.18 -5.16
N LEU A 108 18.33 4.27 -4.63
CA LEU A 108 17.73 3.21 -5.42
C LEU A 108 16.85 3.78 -6.55
N LEU A 109 15.95 4.71 -6.23
CA LEU A 109 15.05 5.32 -7.19
C LEU A 109 15.80 6.06 -8.30
N GLY A 110 16.86 6.80 -7.94
CA GLY A 110 17.74 7.44 -8.93
C GLY A 110 18.43 6.41 -9.82
N GLY A 111 18.99 5.34 -9.23
CA GLY A 111 19.66 4.26 -9.96
C GLY A 111 18.76 3.58 -11.00
N LEU A 112 17.47 3.40 -10.69
CA LEU A 112 16.49 2.82 -11.61
C LEU A 112 16.17 3.71 -12.82
N ARG A 113 16.37 5.03 -12.71
CA ARG A 113 16.06 6.00 -13.77
C ARG A 113 17.26 6.47 -14.56
N ASN A 114 18.46 6.47 -13.96
CA ASN A 114 19.68 7.00 -14.59
C ASN A 114 20.06 6.33 -15.91
N GLY A 115 19.64 5.09 -16.15
CA GLY A 115 19.93 4.35 -17.38
C GLY A 115 18.95 4.57 -18.53
N LEU A 116 17.92 5.41 -18.36
CA LEU A 116 16.92 5.66 -19.39
C LEU A 116 17.42 6.69 -20.41
N ASP A 117 17.26 6.39 -21.69
CA ASP A 117 17.36 7.42 -22.74
C ASP A 117 16.12 8.34 -22.72
N ALA A 118 16.15 9.42 -23.51
CA ALA A 118 15.07 10.40 -23.55
C ALA A 118 13.71 9.81 -23.96
N ALA A 119 13.69 8.81 -24.84
CA ALA A 119 12.45 8.19 -25.27
C ALA A 119 11.89 7.25 -24.19
N ALA A 120 12.76 6.50 -23.52
CA ALA A 120 12.42 5.62 -22.42
C ALA A 120 11.96 6.40 -21.18
N ASP A 121 12.62 7.50 -20.82
CA ASP A 121 12.16 8.36 -19.71
C ASP A 121 10.80 8.99 -20.05
N ALA A 122 10.58 9.46 -21.28
CA ALA A 122 9.27 9.97 -21.68
C ALA A 122 8.15 8.92 -21.60
N ARG A 123 8.42 7.66 -21.96
CA ARG A 123 7.47 6.55 -21.77
C ARG A 123 7.21 6.29 -20.29
N PHE A 124 8.27 6.22 -19.49
CA PHE A 124 8.18 6.05 -18.04
C PHE A 124 7.31 7.13 -17.40
N GLN A 125 7.53 8.41 -17.72
CA GLN A 125 6.73 9.53 -17.19
C GLN A 125 5.25 9.40 -17.53
N ARG A 126 4.92 8.99 -18.76
CA ARG A 126 3.51 8.76 -19.16
C ARG A 126 2.89 7.63 -18.37
N MET A 127 3.57 6.49 -18.24
CA MET A 127 3.05 5.34 -17.49
C MET A 127 2.91 5.65 -16.00
N TYR A 128 3.89 6.35 -15.41
CA TYR A 128 3.85 6.78 -14.02
C TYR A 128 2.66 7.72 -13.76
N ALA A 129 2.42 8.67 -14.66
CA ALA A 129 1.26 9.55 -14.57
C ALA A 129 -0.07 8.81 -14.80
N ALA A 130 -0.12 7.82 -15.70
CA ALA A 130 -1.33 7.05 -16.01
C ALA A 130 -1.84 6.28 -14.79
N ILE A 131 -0.93 5.69 -13.99
CA ILE A 131 -1.28 4.97 -12.75
C ILE A 131 -2.13 5.86 -11.83
N GLU A 132 -1.84 7.16 -11.70
CA GLU A 132 -2.57 8.04 -10.79
C GLU A 132 -3.80 8.73 -11.42
N GLN A 133 -3.91 8.75 -12.75
CA GLN A 133 -4.97 9.48 -13.46
C GLN A 133 -6.35 8.82 -13.34
N ALA A 134 -6.39 7.48 -13.41
CA ALA A 134 -7.63 6.73 -13.30
C ALA A 134 -7.58 5.78 -12.10
N GLU A 135 -8.65 5.73 -11.31
CA GLU A 135 -8.70 4.87 -10.12
C GLU A 135 -8.53 3.38 -10.46
N GLY A 136 -9.11 2.94 -11.59
CA GLY A 136 -9.06 1.55 -12.06
C GLY A 136 -7.74 1.14 -12.70
N ASP A 137 -6.93 2.10 -13.16
CA ASP A 137 -5.64 1.78 -13.79
C ASP A 137 -4.69 1.18 -12.76
N ALA A 138 -4.11 0.04 -13.10
CA ALA A 138 -3.26 -0.75 -12.21
C ALA A 138 -3.89 -1.03 -10.83
N VAL A 139 -5.20 -1.31 -10.80
CA VAL A 139 -5.96 -1.47 -9.54
C VAL A 139 -5.41 -2.58 -8.67
N ASP A 140 -4.97 -3.70 -9.26
CA ASP A 140 -4.41 -4.83 -8.52
C ASP A 140 -3.09 -4.46 -7.83
N PHE A 141 -2.26 -3.63 -8.48
CA PHE A 141 -1.06 -3.06 -7.86
C PHE A 141 -1.42 -2.14 -6.70
N LYS A 142 -2.35 -1.20 -6.88
CA LYS A 142 -2.78 -0.26 -5.85
C LYS A 142 -3.37 -0.98 -4.63
N MET A 143 -4.22 -1.98 -4.88
CA MET A 143 -4.82 -2.83 -3.85
C MET A 143 -3.75 -3.49 -2.99
N GLU A 144 -2.84 -4.23 -3.62
CA GLU A 144 -1.77 -4.96 -2.94
C GLU A 144 -0.84 -3.99 -2.18
N LEU A 145 -0.39 -2.92 -2.84
CA LEU A 145 0.54 -1.95 -2.28
C LEU A 145 -0.03 -1.24 -1.05
N ARG A 146 -1.24 -0.68 -1.16
CA ARG A 146 -1.88 0.05 -0.06
C ARG A 146 -2.15 -0.85 1.12
N ARG A 147 -2.68 -2.05 0.88
CA ARG A 147 -2.92 -3.04 1.93
C ARG A 147 -1.63 -3.39 2.67
N ASN A 148 -0.54 -3.64 1.95
CA ASN A 148 0.73 -4.02 2.57
C ASN A 148 1.34 -2.86 3.38
N ILE A 149 1.32 -1.63 2.87
CA ILE A 149 1.77 -0.44 3.61
C ILE A 149 0.95 -0.25 4.88
N HIS A 150 -0.39 -0.21 4.76
CA HIS A 150 -1.24 0.06 5.91
C HIS A 150 -1.14 -1.03 6.98
N LEU A 151 -1.04 -2.30 6.59
CA LEU A 151 -0.85 -3.39 7.54
C LEU A 151 0.53 -3.34 8.21
N ALA A 152 1.59 -2.97 7.49
CA ALA A 152 2.91 -2.80 8.09
C ALA A 152 2.93 -1.67 9.13
N LEU A 153 2.31 -0.53 8.82
CA LEU A 153 2.15 0.57 9.78
C LEU A 153 1.27 0.18 10.96
N TRP A 154 0.17 -0.53 10.71
CA TRP A 154 -0.66 -1.06 11.77
C TRP A 154 0.11 -2.01 12.69
N HIS A 155 0.93 -2.91 12.13
CA HIS A 155 1.79 -3.79 12.91
C HIS A 155 2.82 -3.03 13.74
N ALA A 156 3.43 -1.99 13.19
CA ALA A 156 4.34 -1.12 13.95
C ALA A 156 3.60 -0.40 15.09
N MET A 157 2.42 0.16 14.80
CA MET A 157 1.59 0.89 15.75
C MET A 157 1.18 0.05 16.97
N ILE A 158 0.81 -1.21 16.77
CA ILE A 158 0.41 -2.10 17.89
C ILE A 158 1.61 -2.70 18.63
N ALA A 159 2.82 -2.59 18.07
CA ALA A 159 4.06 -3.08 18.67
C ALA A 159 4.74 -2.03 19.56
N CYS A 160 4.30 -0.77 19.51
CA CYS A 160 4.76 0.29 20.39
C CYS A 160 4.47 -0.02 21.87
N ASP A 161 5.36 0.45 22.75
CA ASP A 161 5.27 0.20 24.19
C ASP A 161 4.23 1.09 24.88
N ASP A 162 3.98 2.28 24.33
CA ASP A 162 3.02 3.25 24.86
C ASP A 162 2.28 4.08 23.79
N ALA A 163 1.35 4.93 24.25
CA ALA A 163 0.49 5.74 23.40
C ALA A 163 1.21 6.90 22.70
N ASP A 164 2.27 7.45 23.30
CA ASP A 164 3.01 8.56 22.71
C ASP A 164 3.84 8.07 21.52
N GLU A 165 4.43 6.87 21.62
CA GLU A 165 5.13 6.21 20.51
C GLU A 165 4.16 5.79 19.39
N ALA A 166 2.97 5.30 19.74
CA ALA A 166 1.97 4.87 18.76
C ALA A 166 1.26 6.03 18.05
N ALA A 167 1.16 7.20 18.69
CA ALA A 167 0.42 8.37 18.19
C ALA A 167 0.81 8.85 16.78
N PRO A 168 2.11 9.04 16.43
CA PRO A 168 2.49 9.47 15.08
C PRO A 168 2.13 8.43 14.02
N ILE A 169 2.29 7.14 14.33
CA ILE A 169 1.94 6.04 13.41
C ILE A 169 0.41 5.97 13.21
N LEU A 170 -0.36 6.12 14.30
CA LEU A 170 -1.82 6.21 14.26
C LEU A 170 -2.28 7.37 13.36
N ALA A 171 -1.71 8.56 13.56
CA ALA A 171 -2.05 9.74 12.78
C ALA A 171 -1.72 9.55 11.29
N ALA A 172 -0.56 8.99 10.98
CA ALA A 172 -0.13 8.70 9.61
C ALA A 172 -1.04 7.65 8.95
N LEU A 173 -1.29 6.51 9.61
CA LEU A 173 -2.16 5.45 9.09
C LEU A 173 -3.60 5.95 8.87
N GLY A 174 -4.18 6.62 9.87
CA GLY A 174 -5.51 7.20 9.77
C GLY A 174 -5.60 8.24 8.66
N GLY A 175 -4.63 9.14 8.57
CA GLY A 175 -4.53 10.16 7.52
C GLY A 175 -4.44 9.55 6.12
N MET A 176 -3.60 8.53 5.94
CA MET A 176 -3.47 7.82 4.65
C MET A 176 -4.77 7.15 4.22
N LEU A 177 -5.50 6.52 5.13
CA LEU A 177 -6.81 5.92 4.85
C LEU A 177 -7.85 6.98 4.49
N VAL A 178 -7.87 8.13 5.16
CA VAL A 178 -8.76 9.25 4.82
C VAL A 178 -8.45 9.81 3.43
N VAL A 179 -7.17 10.09 3.16
CA VAL A 179 -6.71 10.62 1.87
C VAL A 179 -6.99 9.62 0.74
N LEU A 180 -6.83 8.32 0.97
CA LEU A 180 -7.18 7.29 -0.01
C LEU A 180 -8.63 7.40 -0.45
N VAL A 181 -9.54 7.52 0.51
CA VAL A 181 -10.98 7.66 0.23
C VAL A 181 -11.29 8.95 -0.53
N GLN A 182 -10.61 10.05 -0.20
CA GLN A 182 -10.80 11.35 -0.87
C GLN A 182 -10.23 11.38 -2.29
N ARG A 183 -9.06 10.76 -2.50
CA ARG A 183 -8.35 10.70 -3.78
C ARG A 183 -8.95 9.68 -4.75
N MET A 184 -9.64 8.68 -4.23
CA MET A 184 -10.28 7.62 -5.00
C MET A 184 -11.77 7.51 -4.63
N PRO A 185 -12.64 8.45 -5.04
CA PRO A 185 -14.08 8.41 -4.72
C PRO A 185 -14.80 7.12 -5.13
N LEU A 186 -14.38 6.45 -6.20
CA LEU A 186 -15.04 5.24 -6.71
C LEU A 186 -14.58 3.97 -5.97
N LEU A 187 -13.28 3.83 -5.70
CA LEU A 187 -12.64 2.62 -5.19
C LEU A 187 -12.03 2.76 -3.80
N GLY A 188 -11.60 3.95 -3.40
CA GLY A 188 -10.80 4.18 -2.19
C GLY A 188 -11.45 3.67 -0.92
N TRP A 189 -12.77 3.84 -0.76
CA TRP A 189 -13.49 3.32 0.39
C TRP A 189 -13.53 1.78 0.44
N ARG A 190 -13.50 1.09 -0.70
CA ARG A 190 -13.41 -0.38 -0.73
C ARG A 190 -12.01 -0.86 -0.35
N LEU A 191 -10.98 -0.15 -0.81
CA LEU A 191 -9.59 -0.43 -0.43
C LEU A 191 -9.35 -0.20 1.07
N ALA A 192 -9.93 0.87 1.62
CA ALA A 192 -9.93 1.12 3.04
C ALA A 192 -10.72 0.03 3.80
N ALA A 193 -11.91 -0.36 3.32
CA ALA A 193 -12.69 -1.44 3.91
C ALA A 193 -11.94 -2.78 3.93
N ASP A 194 -11.24 -3.14 2.85
CA ASP A 194 -10.41 -4.35 2.79
C ASP A 194 -9.27 -4.31 3.81
N THR A 195 -8.57 -3.17 3.91
CA THR A 195 -7.54 -2.96 4.94
C THR A 195 -8.12 -3.14 6.35
N LEU A 196 -9.27 -2.53 6.63
CA LEU A 196 -9.95 -2.62 7.93
C LEU A 196 -10.40 -4.05 8.23
N ALA A 197 -10.89 -4.80 7.24
CA ALA A 197 -11.22 -6.21 7.42
C ALA A 197 -9.99 -7.02 7.87
N HIS A 198 -8.84 -6.81 7.23
CA HIS A 198 -7.59 -7.48 7.62
C HIS A 198 -7.16 -7.11 9.05
N ILE A 199 -7.22 -5.83 9.42
CA ILE A 199 -6.93 -5.37 10.79
C ILE A 199 -7.87 -6.06 11.78
N GLN A 200 -9.19 -6.04 11.53
CA GLN A 200 -10.19 -6.65 12.41
C GLN A 200 -9.97 -8.16 12.56
N LEU A 201 -9.63 -8.86 11.48
CA LEU A 201 -9.28 -10.28 11.54
C LEU A 201 -8.05 -10.52 12.41
N ARG A 202 -7.01 -9.70 12.26
CA ARG A 202 -5.79 -9.79 13.07
C ARG A 202 -6.06 -9.49 14.55
N CYS A 203 -6.89 -8.50 14.87
CA CYS A 203 -7.34 -8.25 16.25
C CYS A 203 -8.03 -9.46 16.90
N LEU A 204 -8.67 -10.34 16.10
CA LEU A 204 -9.32 -11.56 16.60
C LEU A 204 -8.39 -12.77 16.69
N SER A 205 -7.24 -12.75 16.00
CA SER A 205 -6.36 -13.91 15.85
C SER A 205 -4.97 -13.75 16.46
N ASP A 206 -4.50 -12.52 16.64
CA ASP A 206 -3.13 -12.19 17.03
C ASP A 206 -3.06 -11.80 18.52
N ALA A 207 -2.14 -12.42 19.25
CA ALA A 207 -1.91 -12.10 20.65
C ALA A 207 -1.36 -10.68 20.84
N ALA A 208 -0.54 -10.19 19.91
CA ALA A 208 0.01 -8.83 19.96
C ALA A 208 -1.09 -7.76 19.93
N ALA A 209 -2.19 -8.03 19.23
CA ALA A 209 -3.33 -7.12 19.15
C ALA A 209 -4.26 -7.15 20.38
N SER A 210 -3.98 -8.01 21.36
CA SER A 210 -4.81 -8.19 22.56
C SER A 210 -4.35 -7.38 23.78
N THR A 211 -3.21 -6.69 23.69
CA THR A 211 -2.74 -5.80 24.76
C THR A 211 -3.71 -4.63 24.96
N GLU A 212 -3.69 -4.00 26.14
CA GLU A 212 -4.52 -2.83 26.41
C GLU A 212 -4.18 -1.68 25.46
N GLN A 213 -2.89 -1.36 25.33
CA GLN A 213 -2.37 -0.37 24.40
C GLN A 213 -2.81 -0.60 22.94
N ALA A 214 -2.71 -1.84 22.45
CA ALA A 214 -3.14 -2.17 21.09
C ALA A 214 -4.66 -2.02 20.91
N ARG A 215 -5.47 -2.40 21.92
CA ARG A 215 -6.93 -2.24 21.87
C ARG A 215 -7.33 -0.77 21.85
N GLU A 216 -6.72 0.06 22.68
CA GLU A 216 -6.98 1.50 22.74
C GLU A 216 -6.61 2.18 21.42
N THR A 217 -5.43 1.89 20.90
CA THR A 217 -4.95 2.51 19.65
C THR A 217 -5.79 2.06 18.45
N ASN A 218 -6.22 0.79 18.39
CA ASN A 218 -7.17 0.33 17.38
C ASN A 218 -8.53 1.04 17.48
N ALA A 219 -9.05 1.24 18.69
CA ALA A 219 -10.29 1.99 18.90
C ALA A 219 -10.15 3.45 18.48
N ALA A 220 -8.99 4.07 18.75
CA ALA A 220 -8.67 5.41 18.31
C ALA A 220 -8.63 5.52 16.78
N LEU A 221 -8.02 4.55 16.08
CA LEU A 221 -7.99 4.49 14.61
C LEU A 221 -9.42 4.46 14.03
N PHE A 222 -10.27 3.55 14.50
CA PHE A 222 -11.63 3.45 13.99
C PHE A 222 -12.47 4.68 14.32
N THR A 223 -12.25 5.29 15.48
CA THR A 223 -12.91 6.54 15.88
C THR A 223 -12.49 7.70 14.98
N ALA A 224 -11.19 7.86 14.74
CA ALA A 224 -10.65 8.88 13.86
C ALA A 224 -11.21 8.76 12.44
N LEU A 225 -11.30 7.55 11.89
CA LEU A 225 -11.88 7.33 10.56
C LEU A 225 -13.37 7.72 10.49
N ARG A 226 -14.15 7.41 11.53
CA ARG A 226 -15.57 7.82 11.59
C ARG A 226 -15.76 9.32 11.71
N GLN A 227 -14.85 10.01 12.40
CA GLN A 227 -14.90 11.46 12.60
C GLN A 227 -14.45 12.23 11.36
N ASN A 228 -13.49 11.70 10.59
CA ASN A 228 -12.85 12.41 9.48
C ASN A 228 -13.41 12.04 8.09
N LEU A 229 -14.30 11.05 7.99
CA LEU A 229 -14.97 10.67 6.74
C LEU A 229 -16.47 11.00 6.78
N PRO A 230 -17.06 11.45 5.67
CA PRO A 230 -18.52 11.59 5.55
C PRO A 230 -19.22 10.28 5.92
N ARG A 231 -20.35 10.39 6.61
CA ARG A 231 -21.10 9.23 7.13
C ARG A 231 -21.57 8.32 6.01
N GLU A 232 -21.93 8.89 4.87
CA GLU A 232 -22.39 8.22 3.66
C GLU A 232 -21.30 7.31 3.05
N ILE A 233 -20.04 7.56 3.39
CA ILE A 233 -18.89 6.76 2.95
C ILE A 233 -18.40 5.84 4.07
N SER A 234 -18.30 6.36 5.30
CA SER A 234 -17.75 5.58 6.42
C SER A 234 -18.68 4.42 6.83
N GLU A 235 -20.00 4.59 6.82
CA GLU A 235 -20.95 3.51 7.13
C GLU A 235 -20.83 2.30 6.20
N PRO A 236 -20.93 2.44 4.86
CA PRO A 236 -20.77 1.30 3.95
C PRO A 236 -19.36 0.70 3.99
N MET A 237 -18.32 1.52 4.20
CA MET A 237 -16.95 1.05 4.38
C MET A 237 -16.82 0.11 5.58
N PHE A 238 -17.27 0.53 6.77
CA PHE A 238 -17.24 -0.32 7.97
C PHE A 238 -18.17 -1.53 7.85
N ALA A 239 -19.34 -1.39 7.23
CA ALA A 239 -20.26 -2.50 6.99
C ALA A 239 -19.61 -3.58 6.10
N HIS A 240 -18.92 -3.17 5.04
CA HIS A 240 -18.21 -4.09 4.14
C HIS A 240 -17.07 -4.82 4.87
N ALA A 241 -16.26 -4.11 5.65
CA ALA A 241 -15.20 -4.71 6.46
C ALA A 241 -15.76 -5.77 7.44
N ASN A 242 -16.85 -5.44 8.13
CA ASN A 242 -17.50 -6.36 9.08
C ASN A 242 -18.07 -7.60 8.39
N GLN A 243 -18.61 -7.49 7.17
CA GLN A 243 -19.13 -8.63 6.41
C GLN A 243 -18.02 -9.66 6.13
N ALA A 244 -16.81 -9.21 5.77
CA ALA A 244 -15.66 -10.09 5.57
C ALA A 244 -15.28 -10.85 6.85
N VAL A 245 -15.28 -10.17 8.01
CA VAL A 245 -15.01 -10.80 9.31
C VAL A 245 -16.07 -11.85 9.66
N ILE A 246 -17.35 -11.55 9.45
CA ILE A 246 -18.45 -12.49 9.68
C ILE A 246 -18.32 -13.73 8.79
N ALA A 247 -18.00 -13.54 7.50
CA ALA A 247 -17.80 -14.64 6.56
C ALA A 247 -16.65 -15.56 7.02
N TRP A 248 -15.52 -14.98 7.42
CA TRP A 248 -14.38 -15.72 7.96
C TRP A 248 -14.74 -16.50 9.24
N GLN A 249 -15.44 -15.88 10.19
CA GLN A 249 -15.89 -16.55 11.42
C GLN A 249 -16.87 -17.70 11.16
N ARG A 250 -17.70 -17.60 10.11
CA ARG A 250 -18.61 -18.69 9.70
C ARG A 250 -17.81 -19.84 9.10
N ALA A 251 -16.86 -19.55 8.21
CA ALA A 251 -15.98 -20.56 7.63
C ALA A 251 -15.21 -21.32 8.72
N ARG A 252 -14.67 -20.62 9.71
CA ARG A 252 -13.92 -21.24 10.83
C ARG A 252 -14.77 -22.12 11.75
N ARG A 253 -16.09 -21.92 11.80
CA ARG A 253 -17.03 -22.75 12.59
C ARG A 253 -17.54 -23.97 11.82
N ALA A 254 -17.38 -23.98 10.50
CA ALA A 254 -17.77 -25.10 9.64
C ALA A 254 -16.66 -26.16 9.51
N HIS A 255 -15.46 -25.86 10.03
CA HIS A 255 -14.31 -26.75 10.15
C HIS A 255 -14.08 -27.09 11.62
#